data_AF-A0A5N6IY40-F1
#
_entry.id   AF-A0A5N6IY40-F1
#
_cell.length_a   1.000
_cell.length_b   1.000
_cell.length_c   1.000
_cell.angle_alpha   90.00
_cell.angle_beta   90.00
_cell.angle_gamma   90.00
#
_symmetry.space_group_name_H-M   'P 1'
#
loop_
_entity.id
_entity.type
_entity.pdbx_description
1 polymer ?
#
loop_
_entity_poly.entity_id
_entity_poly.type
_entity_poly.pdbx_seq_one_letter_code
_entity_poly.pdbx_strand_id
1 'polypeptide(L)'
;MDRGGSRAEMASRSTLGSEMGAPAWLTVRSGVEVERISDVDTAQVDPLRLCRFLMDTAVSRGVQLHHPARATSLVTDSGTLTGVKMVDLVSQEESTLPCTHLVICAGAWTSRVFEDLFPSAQVSIPVSQLAGYSLVLRSPRHTLEHEQQTYRGRCHAIFTENPFSCGFSPEIFSRQGGEIYIAGLNDPDMPLPGLAEESRNLIDRDELRRLKAVSTQLMGRLVDEDVGVTDVNMDDLEVLREGLCFRPVTHRGTPVVCRVDDDFLGDGLKTNGHSGIFVASGHGPWGISLSLGTGRVVADMVEGVRPRADVSKLGLEM
;
A
#
# COMPACT_ATOMS: atom_id res chain seq x y z
N MET A 1 13.27 -13.28 -10.98
CA MET A 1 12.21 -12.32 -11.34
C MET A 1 11.58 -11.87 -10.04
N ASP A 2 12.05 -10.74 -9.55
CA ASP A 2 11.81 -10.27 -8.20
C ASP A 2 10.41 -9.65 -8.12
N ARG A 3 9.48 -10.36 -7.48
CA ARG A 3 8.05 -9.98 -7.40
C ARG A 3 7.88 -8.88 -6.37
N GLY A 4 8.29 -7.65 -6.70
CA GLY A 4 7.98 -6.46 -5.90
C GLY A 4 8.49 -6.50 -4.46
N GLY A 5 9.59 -7.22 -4.20
CA GLY A 5 10.30 -7.24 -2.91
C GLY A 5 10.99 -5.90 -2.60
N SER A 6 11.46 -5.79 -1.36
CA SER A 6 12.16 -4.61 -0.85
C SER A 6 13.36 -4.23 -1.74
N ARG A 7 13.37 -3.00 -2.26
CA ARG A 7 14.38 -2.51 -3.20
C ARG A 7 15.54 -1.80 -2.53
N ALA A 8 16.09 -2.37 -1.45
CA ALA A 8 17.31 -1.84 -0.84
C ALA A 8 18.43 -1.60 -1.89
N GLU A 9 18.45 -2.41 -2.96
CA GLU A 9 19.37 -2.30 -4.10
C GLU A 9 19.19 -1.05 -5.00
N MET A 10 18.05 -0.35 -4.95
CA MET A 10 17.79 0.82 -5.81
C MET A 10 18.21 2.16 -5.18
N ALA A 11 18.70 2.14 -3.95
CA ALA A 11 19.26 3.32 -3.31
C ALA A 11 20.59 3.71 -3.98
N SER A 12 20.66 4.91 -4.57
CA SER A 12 21.93 5.47 -5.04
C SER A 12 22.82 5.82 -3.84
N ARG A 13 24.03 5.25 -3.77
CA ARG A 13 25.04 5.63 -2.76
C ARG A 13 25.29 7.13 -2.80
N SER A 14 24.91 7.83 -1.75
CA SER A 14 25.18 9.25 -1.55
C SER A 14 26.33 9.40 -0.54
N THR A 15 27.44 10.00 -0.96
CA THR A 15 28.61 10.29 -0.12
C THR A 15 28.41 11.56 0.72
N LEU A 16 27.33 11.62 1.50
CA LEU A 16 27.09 12.69 2.47
C LEU A 16 27.52 12.25 3.87
N GLY A 17 28.32 13.10 4.53
CA GLY A 17 28.94 12.84 5.83
C GLY A 17 27.96 12.44 6.94
N SER A 18 28.45 11.60 7.85
CA SER A 18 27.71 10.88 8.91
C SER A 18 27.29 11.75 10.11
N GLU A 19 26.73 12.94 9.91
CA GLU A 19 26.37 13.79 11.07
C GLU A 19 25.14 13.28 11.86
N MET A 20 24.36 12.35 11.29
CA MET A 20 23.32 11.64 12.05
C MET A 20 23.61 10.15 12.03
N GLY A 21 23.99 9.61 13.19
CA GLY A 21 24.05 8.16 13.41
C GLY A 21 22.66 7.52 13.38
N ALA A 22 22.62 6.21 13.61
CA ALA A 22 21.37 5.47 13.71
C ALA A 22 20.41 6.08 14.76
N PRO A 23 19.09 6.05 14.53
CA PRO A 23 18.14 6.55 15.51
C PRO A 23 18.22 5.73 16.80
N ALA A 24 18.12 6.39 17.96
CA ALA A 24 18.28 5.74 19.28
C ALA A 24 17.33 4.54 19.56
N TRP A 25 16.23 4.41 18.81
CA TRP A 25 15.32 3.27 18.90
C TRP A 25 15.74 2.05 18.07
N LEU A 26 16.72 2.20 17.17
CA LEU A 26 17.33 1.12 16.41
C LEU A 26 18.54 0.58 17.18
N THR A 27 18.55 -0.72 17.40
CA THR A 27 19.64 -1.41 18.09
C THR A 27 20.72 -1.81 17.10
N VAL A 28 21.80 -1.01 17.05
CA VAL A 28 22.96 -1.28 16.21
C VAL A 28 23.96 -2.14 17.00
N ARG A 29 24.23 -3.34 16.52
CA ARG A 29 25.23 -4.26 17.09
C ARG A 29 26.57 -4.12 16.38
N SER A 30 27.62 -4.66 16.99
CA SER A 30 28.90 -4.86 16.32
C SER A 30 28.70 -5.67 15.03
N GLY A 31 29.25 -5.19 13.92
CA GLY A 31 29.10 -5.79 12.58
C GLY A 31 27.84 -5.39 11.82
N VAL A 32 26.94 -4.57 12.38
CA VAL A 32 25.82 -3.97 11.65
C VAL A 32 26.23 -2.58 11.15
N GLU A 33 26.24 -2.40 9.82
CA GLU A 33 26.48 -1.11 9.20
C GLU A 33 25.16 -0.38 8.92
N VAL A 34 25.13 0.92 9.21
CA VAL A 34 23.98 1.79 8.92
C VAL A 34 24.47 2.93 8.04
N GLU A 35 23.95 2.99 6.82
CA GLU A 35 24.25 4.05 5.85
C GLU A 35 23.01 4.92 5.62
N ARG A 36 23.23 6.22 5.44
CA ARG A 36 22.19 7.16 5.04
C ARG A 36 22.03 7.15 3.52
N ILE A 37 20.84 6.77 3.06
CA ILE A 37 20.54 6.63 1.62
C ILE A 37 19.63 7.72 1.04
N SER A 38 19.16 8.68 1.85
CA SER A 38 18.25 9.74 1.38
C SER A 38 18.49 11.09 2.05
N ASP A 39 18.07 12.15 1.35
CA ASP A 39 18.20 13.54 1.74
C ASP A 39 16.94 14.10 2.42
N VAL A 40 17.00 15.40 2.77
CA VAL A 40 15.96 16.14 3.50
C VAL A 40 14.72 16.48 2.64
N ASP A 41 14.68 16.02 1.39
CA ASP A 41 13.55 16.19 0.46
C ASP A 41 12.52 15.05 0.54
N THR A 42 12.78 14.05 1.38
CA THR A 42 11.86 12.95 1.65
C THR A 42 11.01 13.20 2.90
N ALA A 43 9.78 12.69 2.89
CA ALA A 43 8.86 12.79 4.00
C ALA A 43 8.07 11.50 4.17
N GLN A 44 7.57 11.29 5.38
CA GLN A 44 6.61 10.22 5.69
C GLN A 44 5.21 10.79 5.79
N VAL A 45 4.23 10.00 5.37
CA VAL A 45 2.82 10.31 5.54
C VAL A 45 2.15 9.17 6.31
N ASP A 46 1.28 9.52 7.25
CA ASP A 46 0.39 8.54 7.88
C ASP A 46 -0.70 8.14 6.88
N PRO A 47 -0.73 6.88 6.41
CA PRO A 47 -1.68 6.47 5.38
C PRO A 47 -3.15 6.59 5.83
N LEU A 48 -3.45 6.28 7.09
CA LEU A 48 -4.82 6.31 7.60
C LEU A 48 -5.33 7.74 7.71
N ARG A 49 -4.48 8.66 8.21
CA ARG A 49 -4.84 10.08 8.31
C ARG A 49 -5.02 10.70 6.92
N LEU A 50 -4.15 10.38 5.97
CA LEU A 50 -4.28 10.85 4.58
C LEU A 50 -5.59 10.36 3.95
N CYS A 51 -5.90 9.06 4.05
CA CYS A 51 -7.12 8.51 3.48
C CYS A 51 -8.38 9.15 4.07
N ARG A 52 -8.43 9.35 5.39
CA ARG A 52 -9.54 10.05 6.06
C ARG A 52 -9.68 11.47 5.55
N PHE A 53 -8.58 12.23 5.55
CA PHE A 53 -8.58 13.61 5.06
C PHE A 53 -9.10 13.72 3.62
N LEU A 54 -8.64 12.85 2.72
CA LEU A 54 -9.08 12.84 1.32
C LEU A 54 -10.56 12.48 1.18
N MET A 55 -11.04 11.46 1.90
CA MET A 55 -12.45 11.07 1.89
C MET A 55 -13.36 12.16 2.47
N ASP A 56 -13.02 12.69 3.65
CA ASP A 56 -13.78 13.76 4.31
C ASP A 56 -13.85 15.01 3.41
N THR A 57 -12.73 15.36 2.76
CA THR A 57 -12.68 16.46 1.79
C THR A 57 -13.59 16.19 0.59
N ALA A 58 -13.55 14.99 0.02
CA ALA A 58 -14.41 14.63 -1.11
C ALA A 58 -15.89 14.70 -0.74
N VAL A 59 -16.27 14.12 0.39
CA VAL A 59 -17.66 14.14 0.90
C VAL A 59 -18.12 15.57 1.19
N SER A 60 -17.26 16.41 1.79
CA SER A 60 -17.58 17.83 2.03
C SER A 60 -17.84 18.64 0.75
N ARG A 61 -17.34 18.15 -0.40
CA ARG A 61 -17.55 18.73 -1.73
C ARG A 61 -18.73 18.10 -2.49
N GLY A 62 -19.51 17.24 -1.83
CA GLY A 62 -20.73 16.65 -2.38
C GLY A 62 -20.54 15.26 -3.02
N VAL A 63 -19.37 14.62 -2.88
CA VAL A 63 -19.21 13.21 -3.28
C VAL A 63 -20.07 12.33 -2.37
N GLN A 64 -20.82 11.41 -2.97
CA GLN A 64 -21.64 10.45 -2.24
C GLN A 64 -20.83 9.18 -1.96
N LEU A 65 -20.69 8.83 -0.68
CA LEU A 65 -20.06 7.59 -0.25
C LEU A 65 -21.14 6.54 -0.03
N HIS A 66 -21.10 5.47 -0.82
CA HIS A 66 -21.95 4.30 -0.64
C HIS A 66 -21.16 3.19 0.07
N HIS A 67 -21.42 3.00 1.36
CA HIS A 67 -20.78 1.97 2.18
C HIS A 67 -21.77 1.49 3.27
N PRO A 68 -21.91 0.17 3.49
CA PRO A 68 -21.20 -0.92 2.79
C PRO A 68 -21.92 -1.31 1.51
N ALA A 69 -21.22 -1.31 0.37
CA ALA A 69 -21.83 -1.64 -0.92
C ALA A 69 -20.88 -2.36 -1.86
N ARG A 70 -21.46 -3.13 -2.79
CA ARG A 70 -20.74 -3.79 -3.88
C ARG A 70 -21.40 -3.47 -5.21
N ALA A 71 -20.62 -3.02 -6.18
CA ALA A 71 -21.06 -2.96 -7.58
C ALA A 71 -21.20 -4.38 -8.15
N THR A 72 -22.30 -4.66 -8.83
CA THR A 72 -22.65 -6.03 -9.28
C THR A 72 -22.75 -6.18 -10.78
N SER A 73 -23.13 -5.13 -11.51
CA SER A 73 -23.23 -5.15 -12.97
C SER A 73 -23.34 -3.74 -13.54
N LEU A 74 -23.07 -3.60 -14.83
CA LEU A 74 -23.26 -2.34 -15.56
C LEU A 74 -24.70 -2.23 -16.08
N VAL A 75 -25.18 -1.00 -16.19
CA VAL A 75 -26.40 -0.65 -16.90
C VAL A 75 -26.01 0.04 -18.19
N THR A 76 -26.54 -0.46 -19.31
CA THR A 76 -26.26 0.08 -20.63
C THR A 76 -27.55 0.41 -21.36
N ASP A 77 -27.48 1.41 -22.23
CA ASP A 77 -28.51 1.71 -23.23
C ASP A 77 -27.86 1.68 -24.61
N SER A 78 -28.35 0.80 -25.49
CA SER A 78 -27.84 0.64 -26.86
C SER A 78 -26.30 0.46 -26.92
N GLY A 79 -25.75 -0.29 -25.95
CA GLY A 79 -24.31 -0.53 -25.82
C GLY A 79 -23.52 0.60 -25.16
N THR A 80 -24.14 1.70 -24.73
CA THR A 80 -23.47 2.79 -24.01
C THR A 80 -23.67 2.68 -22.51
N LEU A 81 -22.61 2.86 -21.71
CA LEU A 81 -22.72 2.90 -20.24
C LEU A 81 -23.64 4.05 -19.77
N THR A 82 -24.63 3.72 -18.94
CA THR A 82 -25.55 4.69 -18.33
C THR A 82 -25.63 4.58 -16.81
N GLY A 83 -25.11 3.51 -16.22
CA GLY A 83 -25.05 3.36 -14.77
C GLY A 83 -24.37 2.08 -14.30
N VAL A 84 -24.35 1.92 -12.98
CA VAL A 84 -23.88 0.72 -12.29
C VAL A 84 -24.94 0.26 -11.31
N LYS A 85 -25.24 -1.03 -11.29
CA LYS A 85 -26.03 -1.65 -10.22
C LYS A 85 -25.13 -1.94 -9.05
N MET A 86 -25.65 -1.71 -7.85
CA MET A 86 -24.98 -1.98 -6.61
C MET A 86 -25.95 -2.60 -5.61
N VAL A 87 -25.40 -3.36 -4.68
CA VAL A 87 -26.12 -3.95 -3.55
C VAL A 87 -25.54 -3.41 -2.25
N ASP A 88 -26.40 -3.01 -1.32
CA ASP A 88 -26.01 -2.73 0.06
C ASP A 88 -25.72 -4.06 0.78
N LEU A 89 -24.55 -4.17 1.40
CA LEU A 89 -24.12 -5.45 1.98
C LEU A 89 -24.81 -5.79 3.31
N VAL A 90 -25.54 -4.86 3.91
CA VAL A 90 -26.30 -5.07 5.14
C VAL A 90 -27.78 -5.30 4.85
N SER A 91 -28.43 -4.38 4.12
CA SER A 91 -29.87 -4.50 3.81
C SER A 91 -30.16 -5.46 2.67
N GLN A 92 -29.14 -5.79 1.85
CA GLN A 92 -29.28 -6.55 0.59
C GLN A 92 -30.16 -5.84 -0.46
N GLU A 93 -30.43 -4.56 -0.28
CA GLU A 93 -31.20 -3.77 -1.24
C GLU A 93 -30.35 -3.46 -2.47
N GLU A 94 -30.94 -3.66 -3.65
CA GLU A 94 -30.34 -3.26 -4.92
C GLU A 94 -30.70 -1.83 -5.27
N SER A 95 -29.74 -1.09 -5.81
CA SER A 95 -29.96 0.24 -6.39
C SER A 95 -29.10 0.44 -7.63
N THR A 96 -29.50 1.41 -8.46
CA THR A 96 -28.77 1.80 -9.66
C THR A 96 -28.25 3.22 -9.50
N LEU A 97 -26.95 3.40 -9.70
CA LEU A 97 -26.34 4.72 -9.76
C LEU A 97 -26.12 5.13 -11.22
N PRO A 98 -26.68 6.27 -11.67
CA PRO A 98 -26.40 6.78 -13.00
C PRO A 98 -24.94 7.23 -13.09
N CYS A 99 -24.23 6.76 -14.10
CA CYS A 99 -22.86 7.18 -14.37
C CYS A 99 -22.53 7.01 -15.85
N THR A 100 -21.68 7.89 -16.37
CA THR A 100 -21.11 7.77 -17.72
C THR A 100 -19.64 7.37 -17.67
N HIS A 101 -18.96 7.58 -16.54
CA HIS A 101 -17.58 7.17 -16.34
C HIS A 101 -17.49 6.22 -15.16
N LEU A 102 -16.66 5.18 -15.28
CA LEU A 102 -16.34 4.26 -14.22
C LEU A 102 -14.82 4.19 -14.03
N VAL A 103 -14.36 4.39 -12.80
CA VAL A 103 -12.96 4.28 -12.43
C VAL A 103 -12.79 3.14 -11.44
N ILE A 104 -12.00 2.13 -11.80
CA ILE A 104 -11.75 0.94 -10.98
C ILE A 104 -10.43 1.14 -10.22
N CYS A 105 -10.56 1.35 -8.91
CA CYS A 105 -9.45 1.53 -7.96
C CYS A 105 -9.48 0.50 -6.82
N ALA A 106 -9.85 -0.75 -7.12
CA ALA A 106 -10.16 -1.78 -6.12
C ALA A 106 -8.93 -2.49 -5.50
N GLY A 107 -7.75 -1.87 -5.54
CA GLY A 107 -6.53 -2.44 -4.96
C GLY A 107 -6.28 -3.88 -5.42
N ALA A 108 -5.98 -4.79 -4.49
CA ALA A 108 -5.68 -6.19 -4.83
C ALA A 108 -6.88 -6.93 -5.47
N TRP A 109 -8.10 -6.42 -5.30
CA TRP A 109 -9.33 -6.98 -5.88
C TRP A 109 -9.62 -6.50 -7.30
N THR A 110 -8.74 -5.70 -7.90
CA THR A 110 -9.00 -5.07 -9.22
C THR A 110 -9.32 -6.07 -10.32
N SER A 111 -8.59 -7.19 -10.43
CA SER A 111 -8.88 -8.22 -11.45
C SER A 111 -10.28 -8.81 -11.24
N ARG A 112 -10.61 -9.23 -10.02
CA ARG A 112 -11.92 -9.80 -9.67
C ARG A 112 -13.06 -8.81 -9.92
N VAL A 113 -12.91 -7.56 -9.50
CA VAL A 113 -13.92 -6.51 -9.73
C VAL A 113 -14.12 -6.25 -11.22
N PHE A 114 -13.04 -6.25 -12.01
CA PHE A 114 -13.14 -6.08 -13.46
C PHE A 114 -13.84 -7.27 -14.11
N GLU A 115 -13.45 -8.51 -13.78
CA GLU A 115 -14.09 -9.74 -14.29
C GLU A 115 -15.58 -9.83 -13.93
N ASP A 116 -15.95 -9.45 -12.70
CA ASP A 116 -17.34 -9.43 -12.25
C ASP A 116 -18.19 -8.41 -13.05
N LEU A 117 -17.64 -7.24 -13.35
CA LEU A 117 -18.35 -6.16 -14.06
C LEU A 117 -18.32 -6.31 -15.58
N PHE A 118 -17.30 -6.97 -16.13
CA PHE A 118 -17.08 -7.17 -17.56
C PHE A 118 -16.80 -8.66 -17.87
N PRO A 119 -17.78 -9.56 -17.66
CA PRO A 119 -17.58 -11.01 -17.80
C PRO A 119 -17.23 -11.45 -19.24
N SER A 120 -17.58 -10.63 -20.24
CA SER A 120 -17.28 -10.86 -21.66
C SER A 120 -16.04 -10.12 -22.15
N ALA A 121 -15.27 -9.47 -21.26
CA ALA A 121 -14.07 -8.75 -21.64
C ALA A 121 -13.02 -9.68 -22.28
N GLN A 122 -12.30 -9.16 -23.26
CA GLN A 122 -11.20 -9.87 -23.93
C GLN A 122 -9.83 -9.56 -23.31
N VAL A 123 -9.83 -8.82 -22.21
CA VAL A 123 -8.63 -8.44 -21.45
C VAL A 123 -8.84 -8.73 -19.97
N SER A 124 -7.77 -9.11 -19.28
CA SER A 124 -7.72 -9.16 -17.83
C SER A 124 -6.84 -8.03 -17.30
N ILE A 125 -7.15 -7.53 -16.11
CA ILE A 125 -6.32 -6.51 -15.46
C ILE A 125 -5.21 -7.23 -14.68
N PRO A 126 -3.92 -7.09 -15.04
CA PRO A 126 -2.84 -7.90 -14.49
C PRO A 126 -2.37 -7.42 -13.09
N VAL A 127 -3.33 -7.31 -12.17
CA VAL A 127 -3.12 -6.97 -10.76
C VAL A 127 -3.36 -8.22 -9.92
N SER A 128 -2.34 -8.62 -9.17
CA SER A 128 -2.44 -9.71 -8.20
C SER A 128 -2.20 -9.20 -6.78
N GLN A 129 -2.38 -10.08 -5.81
CA GLN A 129 -2.15 -9.82 -4.40
C GLN A 129 -0.74 -10.25 -3.97
N LEU A 130 -0.18 -9.53 -3.01
CA LEU A 130 0.97 -9.97 -2.22
C LEU A 130 0.67 -9.67 -0.75
N ALA A 131 0.49 -10.71 0.06
CA ALA A 131 0.19 -10.55 1.47
C ALA A 131 1.44 -10.09 2.23
N GLY A 132 1.26 -9.21 3.22
CA GLY A 132 2.33 -8.67 4.04
C GLY A 132 1.92 -8.51 5.49
N TYR A 133 2.75 -9.00 6.40
CA TYR A 133 2.60 -8.86 7.83
C TYR A 133 3.19 -7.53 8.30
N SER A 134 2.58 -6.95 9.34
CA SER A 134 3.06 -5.73 9.96
C SER A 134 2.77 -5.66 11.45
N LEU A 135 3.59 -4.87 12.16
CA LEU A 135 3.37 -4.47 13.54
C LEU A 135 3.41 -2.94 13.65
N VAL A 136 2.58 -2.40 14.55
CA VAL A 136 2.74 -1.05 15.10
C VAL A 136 3.18 -1.21 16.55
N LEU A 137 4.28 -0.57 16.91
CA LEU A 137 4.99 -0.76 18.16
C LEU A 137 5.19 0.57 18.89
N ARG A 138 5.37 0.51 20.21
CA ARG A 138 6.07 1.56 20.99
C ARG A 138 7.40 1.06 21.49
N SER A 139 8.35 1.99 21.54
CA SER A 139 9.66 1.79 22.13
C SER A 139 9.88 2.81 23.23
N PRO A 140 10.42 2.42 24.40
CA PRO A 140 10.87 3.38 25.42
C PRO A 140 11.88 4.42 24.90
N ARG A 141 12.54 4.12 23.76
CA ARG A 141 13.53 4.96 23.09
C ARG A 141 12.93 5.82 21.95
N HIS A 142 11.62 5.76 21.73
CA HIS A 142 10.91 6.61 20.77
C HIS A 142 9.59 7.09 21.36
N THR A 143 9.63 8.27 21.97
CA THR A 143 8.47 8.92 22.60
C THR A 143 8.22 10.30 21.97
N LEU A 144 7.11 10.95 22.31
CA LEU A 144 6.85 12.33 21.90
C LEU A 144 7.97 13.30 22.32
N GLU A 145 8.59 13.06 23.48
CA GLU A 145 9.74 13.83 23.93
C GLU A 145 10.94 13.63 23.00
N HIS A 146 11.25 12.38 22.61
CA HIS A 146 12.31 12.10 21.65
C HIS A 146 12.03 12.73 20.27
N GLU A 147 10.78 12.66 19.78
CA GLU A 147 10.39 13.31 18.53
C GLU A 147 10.68 14.82 18.57
N GLN A 148 10.32 15.49 19.65
CA GLN A 148 10.46 16.94 19.79
C GLN A 148 11.90 17.37 20.07
N GLN A 149 12.55 16.73 21.03
CA GLN A 149 13.84 17.18 21.57
C GLN A 149 15.04 16.55 20.86
N THR A 150 15.01 15.23 20.64
CA THR A 150 16.12 14.47 20.04
C THR A 150 16.10 14.57 18.52
N TYR A 151 14.95 14.30 17.91
CA TYR A 151 14.82 14.21 16.45
C TYR A 151 14.37 15.53 15.81
N ARG A 152 13.89 16.50 16.59
CA ARG A 152 13.45 17.83 16.14
C ARG A 152 12.37 17.76 15.05
N GLY A 153 11.38 16.88 15.25
CA GLY A 153 10.28 16.64 14.32
C GLY A 153 10.66 15.81 13.09
N ARG A 154 11.90 15.33 12.97
CA ARG A 154 12.32 14.43 11.89
C ARG A 154 11.84 13.01 12.15
N CYS A 155 11.57 12.30 11.06
CA CYS A 155 11.22 10.89 11.04
C CYS A 155 12.31 10.08 10.33
N HIS A 156 12.38 8.78 10.59
CA HIS A 156 13.35 7.87 9.98
C HIS A 156 12.62 6.72 9.30
N ALA A 157 13.12 6.34 8.14
CA ALA A 157 12.77 5.13 7.42
C ALA A 157 14.03 4.27 7.30
N ILE A 158 13.95 3.03 7.77
CA ILE A 158 15.05 2.08 7.78
C ILE A 158 14.69 0.93 6.84
N PHE A 159 15.58 0.65 5.89
CA PHE A 159 15.48 -0.47 4.97
C PHE A 159 16.64 -1.42 5.30
N THR A 160 16.34 -2.71 5.38
CA THR A 160 17.32 -3.72 5.77
C THR A 160 17.50 -4.76 4.67
N GLU A 161 18.67 -5.38 4.60
CA GLU A 161 18.94 -6.50 3.70
C GLU A 161 19.09 -7.77 4.54
N ASN A 162 18.02 -8.57 4.62
CA ASN A 162 17.96 -9.84 5.34
C ASN A 162 18.77 -9.89 6.67
N PRO A 163 18.48 -8.97 7.61
CA PRO A 163 19.27 -8.86 8.83
C PRO A 163 19.18 -10.17 9.63
N PHE A 164 20.32 -10.61 10.16
CA PHE A 164 20.42 -11.82 10.97
C PHE A 164 19.96 -13.10 10.25
N SER A 165 19.99 -13.13 8.91
CA SER A 165 19.49 -14.24 8.10
C SER A 165 18.03 -14.59 8.41
N CYS A 166 17.21 -13.60 8.78
CA CYS A 166 15.82 -13.81 9.18
C CYS A 166 14.90 -14.28 8.04
N GLY A 167 15.37 -14.28 6.80
CA GLY A 167 14.71 -14.79 5.59
C GLY A 167 13.82 -13.76 4.87
N PHE A 168 13.88 -12.48 5.24
CA PHE A 168 13.15 -11.38 4.58
C PHE A 168 13.83 -10.04 4.89
N SER A 169 13.41 -8.97 4.22
CA SER A 169 13.97 -7.63 4.39
C SER A 169 12.98 -6.70 5.10
N PRO A 170 13.06 -6.57 6.44
CA PRO A 170 12.28 -5.60 7.19
C PRO A 170 12.40 -4.16 6.70
N GLU A 171 11.28 -3.46 6.73
CA GLU A 171 11.19 -2.01 6.53
C GLU A 171 10.55 -1.38 7.77
N ILE A 172 11.21 -0.39 8.36
CA ILE A 172 10.84 0.21 9.64
C ILE A 172 10.66 1.72 9.49
N PHE A 173 9.55 2.25 9.98
CA PHE A 173 9.17 3.65 9.82
C PHE A 173 8.74 4.23 11.17
N SER A 174 9.46 5.23 11.68
CA SER A 174 9.01 6.00 12.84
C SER A 174 7.89 6.95 12.42
N ARG A 175 6.75 6.89 13.10
CA ARG A 175 5.57 7.70 12.82
C ARG A 175 5.37 8.75 13.90
N GLN A 176 4.86 9.90 13.49
CA GLN A 176 4.46 10.96 14.42
C GLN A 176 3.48 10.42 15.46
N GLY A 177 3.78 10.61 16.74
CA GLY A 177 3.01 10.07 17.86
C GLY A 177 3.76 9.08 18.73
N GLY A 178 5.06 8.86 18.50
CA GLY A 178 5.89 7.90 19.21
C GLY A 178 5.62 6.46 18.81
N GLU A 179 5.11 6.24 17.60
CA GLU A 179 4.82 4.90 17.08
C GLU A 179 5.90 4.47 16.08
N ILE A 180 6.20 3.17 16.03
CA ILE A 180 7.09 2.60 15.02
C ILE A 180 6.31 1.53 14.26
N TYR A 181 6.30 1.62 12.93
CA TYR A 181 5.74 0.59 12.06
C TYR A 181 6.85 -0.27 11.49
N ILE A 182 6.69 -1.60 11.54
CA ILE A 182 7.60 -2.56 10.90
C ILE A 182 6.80 -3.52 10.03
N ALA A 183 7.32 -3.81 8.84
CA ALA A 183 6.79 -4.80 7.89
C ALA A 183 7.93 -5.44 7.10
N GLY A 184 7.61 -6.18 6.04
CA GLY A 184 8.59 -6.76 5.11
C GLY A 184 8.52 -8.29 5.01
N LEU A 185 7.87 -8.93 5.99
CA LEU A 185 7.55 -10.36 5.94
C LEU A 185 6.30 -10.58 5.07
N ASN A 186 6.44 -11.36 4.00
CA ASN A 186 5.42 -11.49 2.96
C ASN A 186 5.08 -12.95 2.68
N ASP A 187 3.84 -13.18 2.26
CA ASP A 187 3.36 -14.48 1.78
C ASP A 187 2.80 -14.28 0.35
N PRO A 188 3.50 -14.80 -0.68
CA PRO A 188 3.06 -14.68 -2.07
C PRO A 188 1.94 -15.66 -2.45
N ASP A 189 1.72 -16.70 -1.64
CA ASP A 189 0.79 -17.80 -1.94
C ASP A 189 -0.54 -17.65 -1.18
N MET A 190 -0.61 -16.72 -0.23
CA MET A 190 -1.84 -16.42 0.50
C MET A 190 -2.98 -15.96 -0.45
N PRO A 191 -4.14 -16.62 -0.40
CA PRO A 191 -5.27 -16.25 -1.24
C PRO A 191 -5.85 -14.91 -0.83
N LEU A 192 -6.30 -14.13 -1.81
CA LEU A 192 -7.00 -12.88 -1.57
C LEU A 192 -8.43 -13.16 -1.04
N PRO A 193 -8.79 -12.69 0.18
CA PRO A 193 -10.12 -12.91 0.74
C PRO A 193 -11.24 -12.26 -0.09
N GLY A 194 -12.49 -12.52 0.28
CA GLY A 194 -13.64 -11.87 -0.32
C GLY A 194 -13.65 -10.38 0.01
N LEU A 195 -13.45 -10.06 1.28
CA LEU A 195 -13.49 -8.71 1.85
C LEU A 195 -12.18 -8.37 2.56
N ALA A 196 -11.90 -7.07 2.70
CA ALA A 196 -10.65 -6.61 3.31
C ALA A 196 -10.57 -6.94 4.81
N GLU A 197 -11.69 -6.87 5.53
CA GLU A 197 -11.79 -7.17 6.96
C GLU A 197 -11.52 -8.63 7.31
N GLU A 198 -11.72 -9.54 6.35
CA GLU A 198 -11.46 -10.97 6.52
C GLU A 198 -9.97 -11.30 6.60
N SER A 199 -9.08 -10.36 6.24
CA SER A 199 -7.63 -10.56 6.34
C SER A 199 -7.19 -10.90 7.77
N ARG A 200 -7.92 -10.43 8.79
CA ARG A 200 -7.66 -10.76 10.20
C ARG A 200 -7.78 -12.24 10.50
N ASN A 201 -8.65 -12.94 9.79
CA ASN A 201 -8.88 -14.38 9.97
C ASN A 201 -7.79 -15.22 9.29
N LEU A 202 -7.00 -14.61 8.40
CA LEU A 202 -5.92 -15.25 7.66
C LEU A 202 -4.55 -15.08 8.32
N ILE A 203 -4.48 -14.40 9.47
CA ILE A 203 -3.23 -14.14 10.18
C ILE A 203 -2.64 -15.44 10.70
N ASP A 204 -1.45 -15.79 10.20
CA ASP A 204 -0.62 -16.83 10.79
C ASP A 204 0.08 -16.32 12.06
N ARG A 205 -0.14 -17.00 13.19
CA ARG A 205 0.45 -16.65 14.49
C ARG A 205 1.93 -17.00 14.57
N ASP A 206 2.42 -17.97 13.82
CA ASP A 206 3.84 -18.31 13.73
C ASP A 206 4.62 -17.22 12.99
N GLU A 207 4.11 -16.75 11.85
CA GLU A 207 4.75 -15.64 11.10
C GLU A 207 4.71 -14.31 11.87
N LEU A 208 3.62 -14.01 12.60
CA LEU A 208 3.62 -12.86 13.52
C LEU A 208 4.66 -12.99 14.63
N ARG A 209 4.82 -14.19 15.22
CA ARG A 209 5.86 -14.44 16.23
C ARG A 209 7.25 -14.24 15.64
N ARG A 210 7.49 -14.66 14.41
CA ARG A 210 8.74 -14.43 13.67
C ARG A 210 9.00 -12.94 13.44
N LEU A 211 8.00 -12.19 12.97
CA LEU A 211 8.11 -10.73 12.79
C LEU A 211 8.39 -10.02 14.14
N LYS A 212 7.74 -10.45 15.22
CA LYS A 212 8.00 -9.93 16.56
C LYS A 212 9.44 -10.20 17.02
N ALA A 213 9.94 -11.41 16.84
CA ALA A 213 11.32 -11.76 17.19
C ALA A 213 12.35 -10.89 16.44
N VAL A 214 12.14 -10.67 15.14
CA VAL A 214 12.98 -9.76 14.34
C VAL A 214 12.86 -8.32 14.82
N SER A 215 11.65 -7.88 15.20
CA SER A 215 11.43 -6.55 15.78
C SER A 215 12.24 -6.36 17.06
N THR A 216 12.26 -7.35 17.95
CA THR A 216 13.08 -7.33 19.18
C THR A 216 14.57 -7.28 18.85
N GLN A 217 15.06 -8.06 17.88
CA GLN A 217 16.46 -8.01 17.46
C GLN A 217 16.88 -6.66 16.86
N LEU A 218 15.97 -5.95 16.19
CA LEU A 218 16.26 -4.66 15.57
C LEU A 218 16.06 -3.47 16.51
N MET A 219 15.20 -3.57 17.54
CA MET A 219 14.77 -2.40 18.32
C MET A 219 14.68 -2.62 19.83
N GLY A 220 14.83 -3.87 20.30
CA GLY A 220 14.84 -4.22 21.72
C GLY A 220 16.12 -3.78 22.42
N ARG A 221 16.07 -3.64 23.74
CA ARG A 221 17.21 -3.18 24.55
C ARG A 221 18.38 -4.18 24.56
N LEU A 222 19.60 -3.68 24.36
CA LEU A 222 20.82 -4.47 24.56
C LEU A 222 20.94 -4.88 26.04
N VAL A 223 21.34 -6.12 26.29
CA VAL A 223 21.70 -6.62 27.62
C VAL A 223 23.22 -6.70 27.67
N ASP A 224 23.84 -6.15 28.73
CA ASP A 224 25.30 -6.05 28.84
C ASP A 224 26.02 -7.39 28.65
N GLU A 225 27.20 -7.32 28.02
CA GLU A 225 28.07 -8.45 27.62
C GLU A 225 28.55 -9.32 28.81
N ASP A 226 28.43 -8.83 30.05
CA ASP A 226 28.89 -9.50 31.28
C ASP A 226 28.03 -10.71 31.71
N VAL A 227 26.84 -10.88 31.10
CA VAL A 227 25.97 -12.05 31.33
C VAL A 227 25.94 -12.92 30.08
N GLY A 228 27.12 -13.37 29.64
CA GLY A 228 27.32 -14.41 28.63
C GLY A 228 26.51 -14.22 27.36
N VAL A 229 27.10 -13.55 26.35
CA VAL A 229 26.66 -13.44 24.94
C VAL A 229 25.29 -14.07 24.67
N THR A 230 24.21 -13.34 24.93
CA THR A 230 22.92 -13.69 24.37
C THR A 230 22.76 -12.94 23.06
N ASP A 231 22.64 -13.67 21.95
CA ASP A 231 22.41 -13.10 20.61
C ASP A 231 21.02 -12.43 20.48
N VAL A 232 20.29 -12.20 21.57
CA VAL A 232 18.89 -11.77 21.58
C VAL A 232 18.74 -10.57 22.49
N ASN A 233 18.27 -9.45 21.94
CA ASN A 233 17.96 -8.25 22.74
C ASN A 233 16.79 -8.55 23.68
N MET A 234 16.74 -7.85 24.80
CA MET A 234 15.58 -7.91 25.68
C MET A 234 14.37 -7.26 24.99
N ASP A 235 13.25 -8.00 24.95
CA ASP A 235 11.98 -7.46 24.47
C ASP A 235 11.40 -6.47 25.49
N ASP A 236 11.48 -5.18 25.17
CA ASP A 236 10.83 -4.08 25.88
C ASP A 236 9.94 -3.25 24.95
N LEU A 237 9.50 -3.87 23.84
CA LEU A 237 8.61 -3.26 22.86
C LEU A 237 7.15 -3.57 23.20
N GLU A 238 6.29 -2.56 23.11
CA GLU A 238 4.85 -2.74 23.26
C GLU A 238 4.22 -2.90 21.87
N VAL A 239 3.52 -4.01 21.62
CA VAL A 239 2.76 -4.21 20.38
C VAL A 239 1.41 -3.52 20.50
N LEU A 240 1.19 -2.46 19.73
CA LEU A 240 -0.07 -1.74 19.66
C LEU A 240 -1.06 -2.36 18.67
N ARG A 241 -0.54 -2.89 17.56
CA ARG A 241 -1.36 -3.47 16.50
C ARG A 241 -0.60 -4.51 15.71
N GLU A 242 -1.28 -5.63 15.45
CA GLU A 242 -0.88 -6.65 14.49
C GLU A 242 -1.68 -6.46 13.20
N GLY A 243 -1.06 -6.68 12.05
CA GLY A 243 -1.72 -6.48 10.76
C GLY A 243 -1.27 -7.46 9.70
N LEU A 244 -2.21 -7.78 8.81
CA LEU A 244 -2.01 -8.51 7.56
C LEU A 244 -2.81 -7.78 6.48
N CYS A 245 -2.14 -7.38 5.40
CA CYS A 245 -2.75 -6.68 4.28
C CYS A 245 -2.28 -7.22 2.94
N PHE A 246 -3.01 -6.89 1.88
CA PHE A 246 -2.72 -7.35 0.52
C PHE A 246 -2.32 -6.16 -0.35
N ARG A 247 -1.08 -6.17 -0.83
CA ARG A 247 -0.59 -5.15 -1.77
C ARG A 247 -1.02 -5.52 -3.19
N PRO A 248 -1.57 -4.57 -3.97
CA PRO A 248 -1.82 -4.79 -5.39
C PRO A 248 -0.52 -4.70 -6.17
N VAL A 249 -0.02 -5.83 -6.68
CA VAL A 249 1.22 -5.89 -7.44
C VAL A 249 0.94 -6.25 -8.89
N THR A 250 1.83 -5.81 -9.78
CA THR A 250 1.85 -6.24 -11.18
C THR A 250 3.18 -6.93 -11.45
N HIS A 251 3.23 -7.82 -12.46
CA HIS A 251 4.49 -8.45 -12.86
C HIS A 251 5.54 -7.42 -13.33
N ARG A 252 5.10 -6.29 -13.89
CA ARG A 252 5.96 -5.20 -14.38
C ARG A 252 6.55 -4.35 -13.26
N GLY A 253 6.04 -4.46 -12.03
CA GLY A 253 6.43 -3.58 -10.93
C GLY A 253 6.02 -2.11 -11.11
N THR A 254 5.11 -1.84 -12.05
CA THR A 254 4.52 -0.52 -12.32
C THR A 254 2.99 -0.64 -12.27
N PRO A 255 2.26 0.42 -11.84
CA PRO A 255 0.81 0.37 -11.79
C PRO A 255 0.18 0.31 -13.19
N VAL A 256 -1.06 -0.14 -13.24
CA VAL A 256 -1.94 0.01 -14.40
C VAL A 256 -2.76 1.29 -14.20
N VAL A 257 -2.51 2.30 -15.03
CA VAL A 257 -3.19 3.60 -15.02
C VAL A 257 -3.57 3.97 -16.45
N CYS A 258 -4.80 3.65 -16.85
CA CYS A 258 -5.26 3.90 -18.22
C CYS A 258 -6.78 3.95 -18.35
N ARG A 259 -7.23 4.48 -19.51
CA ARG A 259 -8.53 4.16 -20.08
C ARG A 259 -8.44 2.77 -20.70
N VAL A 260 -9.44 1.92 -20.46
CA VAL A 260 -9.58 0.63 -21.13
C VAL A 260 -10.23 0.87 -22.48
N ASP A 261 -9.65 0.32 -23.55
CA ASP A 261 -10.20 0.45 -24.90
C ASP A 261 -11.47 -0.40 -25.04
N ASP A 262 -12.49 0.19 -25.66
CA ASP A 262 -13.83 -0.38 -25.81
C ASP A 262 -13.82 -1.76 -26.48
N ASP A 263 -12.89 -1.99 -27.40
CA ASP A 263 -12.79 -3.27 -28.12
C ASP A 263 -12.47 -4.45 -27.19
N PHE A 264 -11.98 -4.18 -25.98
CA PHE A 264 -11.66 -5.19 -24.98
C PHE A 264 -12.71 -5.35 -23.88
N LEU A 265 -13.72 -4.49 -23.81
CA LEU A 265 -14.72 -4.51 -22.74
C LEU A 265 -15.78 -5.61 -22.90
N GLY A 266 -15.93 -6.16 -24.12
CA GLY A 266 -16.94 -7.18 -24.42
C GLY A 266 -18.34 -6.61 -24.66
N ASP A 267 -19.27 -7.49 -25.07
CA ASP A 267 -20.71 -7.23 -25.24
C ASP A 267 -21.09 -6.01 -26.11
N GLY A 268 -20.18 -5.58 -26.99
CA GLY A 268 -20.39 -4.38 -27.80
C GLY A 268 -20.49 -3.10 -26.97
N LEU A 269 -19.98 -3.10 -25.74
CA LEU A 269 -19.92 -1.91 -24.91
C LEU A 269 -19.06 -0.85 -25.60
N LYS A 270 -19.66 0.31 -25.83
CA LYS A 270 -19.01 1.47 -26.41
C LYS A 270 -19.08 2.63 -25.45
N THR A 271 -17.99 3.36 -25.37
CA THR A 271 -17.90 4.64 -24.69
C THR A 271 -17.79 5.74 -25.77
N ASN A 272 -18.10 6.97 -25.40
CA ASN A 272 -18.05 8.12 -26.30
C ASN A 272 -17.18 9.23 -25.67
N GLY A 273 -17.20 10.43 -26.24
CA GLY A 273 -16.43 11.56 -25.70
C GLY A 273 -16.83 11.97 -24.26
N HIS A 274 -17.96 11.47 -23.76
CA HIS A 274 -18.51 11.76 -22.43
C HIS A 274 -18.73 10.51 -21.58
N SER A 275 -18.13 9.37 -21.95
CA SER A 275 -18.10 8.15 -21.15
C SER A 275 -16.75 7.45 -21.23
N GLY A 276 -16.45 6.60 -20.25
CA GLY A 276 -15.17 5.89 -20.23
C GLY A 276 -15.01 4.93 -19.06
N ILE A 277 -14.27 3.84 -19.29
CA ILE A 277 -13.83 2.92 -18.25
C ILE A 277 -12.34 3.14 -18.00
N PHE A 278 -11.96 3.32 -16.75
CA PHE A 278 -10.59 3.59 -16.34
C PHE A 278 -10.16 2.63 -15.25
N VAL A 279 -8.88 2.30 -15.21
CA VAL A 279 -8.26 1.51 -14.16
C VAL A 279 -7.11 2.31 -13.58
N ALA A 280 -7.01 2.33 -12.25
CA ALA A 280 -5.86 2.88 -11.53
C ALA A 280 -5.56 2.00 -10.31
N SER A 281 -4.66 1.03 -10.48
CA SER A 281 -4.31 0.05 -9.45
C SER A 281 -2.93 -0.56 -9.71
N GLY A 282 -2.48 -1.48 -8.85
CA GLY A 282 -1.21 -2.19 -9.04
C GLY A 282 0.04 -1.42 -8.60
N HIS A 283 -0.11 -0.38 -7.76
CA HIS A 283 1.00 0.47 -7.32
C HIS A 283 2.04 -0.22 -6.41
N GLY A 284 1.81 -1.48 -6.03
CA GLY A 284 2.67 -2.22 -5.12
C GLY A 284 2.87 -1.47 -3.80
N PRO A 285 4.12 -1.29 -3.33
CA PRO A 285 4.40 -0.56 -2.09
C PRO A 285 4.26 0.96 -2.23
N TRP A 286 4.10 1.50 -3.45
CA TRP A 286 4.18 2.94 -3.72
C TRP A 286 2.82 3.64 -3.79
N GLY A 287 1.71 2.91 -3.55
CA GLY A 287 0.35 3.44 -3.71
C GLY A 287 0.08 4.70 -2.91
N ILE A 288 0.58 4.78 -1.67
CA ILE A 288 0.38 5.96 -0.82
C ILE A 288 1.13 7.18 -1.39
N SER A 289 2.42 7.03 -1.67
CA SER A 289 3.27 8.12 -2.20
C SER A 289 2.82 8.61 -3.59
N LEU A 290 2.28 7.72 -4.42
CA LEU A 290 1.83 8.04 -5.78
C LEU A 290 0.34 8.40 -5.88
N SER A 291 -0.44 8.26 -4.80
CA SER A 291 -1.90 8.39 -4.81
C SER A 291 -2.38 9.75 -5.35
N LEU A 292 -1.80 10.85 -4.87
CA LEU A 292 -2.20 12.21 -5.25
C LEU A 292 -1.92 12.50 -6.73
N GLY A 293 -0.75 12.07 -7.23
CA GLY A 293 -0.38 12.20 -8.64
C GLY A 293 -1.27 11.34 -9.54
N THR A 294 -1.53 10.10 -9.15
CA THR A 294 -2.42 9.18 -9.87
C THR A 294 -3.84 9.76 -9.93
N GLY A 295 -4.38 10.25 -8.80
CA GLY A 295 -5.70 10.86 -8.75
C GLY A 295 -5.82 12.07 -9.68
N ARG A 296 -4.78 12.91 -9.77
CA ARG A 296 -4.78 14.04 -10.72
C ARG A 296 -4.76 13.58 -12.17
N VAL A 297 -3.93 12.61 -12.52
CA VAL A 297 -3.85 12.05 -13.88
C VAL A 297 -5.17 11.44 -14.30
N VAL A 298 -5.80 10.64 -13.42
CA VAL A 298 -7.08 9.99 -13.70
C VAL A 298 -8.19 11.04 -13.84
N ALA A 299 -8.19 12.09 -13.01
CA ALA A 299 -9.13 13.20 -13.17
C ALA A 299 -9.00 13.89 -14.54
N ASP A 300 -7.76 14.16 -15.00
CA ASP A 300 -7.52 14.72 -16.34
C ASP A 300 -8.08 13.78 -17.43
N MET A 301 -7.88 12.46 -17.31
CA MET A 301 -8.41 11.47 -18.26
C MET A 301 -9.94 11.44 -18.30
N VAL A 302 -10.60 11.49 -17.13
CA VAL A 302 -12.06 11.51 -17.00
C VAL A 302 -12.64 12.80 -17.57
N GLU A 303 -11.96 13.94 -17.38
CA GLU A 303 -12.33 15.23 -17.99
C GLU A 303 -12.09 15.27 -19.51
N GLY A 304 -11.44 14.25 -20.08
CA GLY A 304 -11.11 14.20 -21.51
C GLY A 304 -9.99 15.16 -21.91
N VAL A 305 -9.20 15.64 -20.96
CA VAL A 305 -8.05 16.52 -21.21
C VAL A 305 -6.74 15.74 -21.16
N ARG A 306 -5.69 16.30 -21.79
CA ARG A 306 -4.37 15.67 -21.77
C ARG A 306 -3.84 15.59 -20.33
N PRO A 307 -3.48 14.40 -19.82
CA PRO A 307 -2.91 14.28 -18.49
C PRO A 307 -1.61 15.06 -18.33
N ARG A 308 -1.41 15.65 -17.15
CA ARG A 308 -0.21 16.44 -16.82
C ARG A 308 1.08 15.62 -16.73
N ALA A 309 0.98 14.31 -16.56
CA ALA A 309 2.09 13.38 -16.59
C ALA A 309 1.89 12.35 -17.70
N ASP A 310 2.98 11.94 -18.34
CA ASP A 310 2.94 10.88 -19.34
C ASP A 310 2.80 9.51 -18.65
N VAL A 311 1.68 8.85 -18.92
CA VAL A 311 1.35 7.52 -18.42
C VAL A 311 1.16 6.49 -19.53
N SER A 312 1.63 6.80 -20.75
CA SER A 312 1.54 5.90 -21.90
C SER A 312 2.15 4.51 -21.65
N LYS A 313 3.15 4.42 -20.77
CA LYS A 313 3.81 3.15 -20.39
C LYS A 313 3.12 2.40 -19.24
N LEU A 314 2.06 2.98 -18.66
CA LEU A 314 1.29 2.42 -17.54
C LEU A 314 -0.04 1.79 -18.00
N GLY A 315 -0.28 1.68 -19.30
CA GLY A 315 -1.47 1.00 -19.84
C GLY A 315 -1.41 -0.52 -19.74
N LEU A 316 -2.52 -1.14 -20.15
CA LEU A 316 -2.58 -2.59 -20.40
C LEU A 316 -1.67 -2.94 -21.58
N GLU A 317 -0.88 -3.99 -21.43
CA GLU A 317 -0.17 -4.61 -22.56
C GLU A 317 -1.18 -5.47 -23.30
N MET A 318 -1.42 -5.13 -24.57
CA MET A 318 -2.37 -5.79 -25.47
C MET A 318 -1.58 -6.54 -26.54
#